data_AF-A0A8X7CDC3-F1
#
_entry.id   AF-A0A8X7CDC3-F1
#
_cell.length_a   1.000
_cell.length_b   1.000
_cell.length_c   1.000
_cell.angle_alpha   90.00
_cell.angle_beta   90.00
_cell.angle_gamma   90.00
#
_symmetry.space_group_name_H-M   'P 1'
#
loop_
_entity.id
_entity.type
_entity.pdbx_description
1 polymer ?
#
loop_
_entity_poly.entity_id
_entity_poly.type
_entity_poly.pdbx_seq_one_letter_code
_entity_poly.pdbx_strand_id
1 'polypeptide(L)'
;MSSASEKQKRVLPLFQYVSFSTKDKFGMRVQRDPRLSGLGVLGRGVLFSCFHEDHLKEATQLYEVLITAPTFEEFLDLCHQCRDYVNEGLFAYAVSVAILHRKDCRGVNLPPVQEIFPDKFVPVETLYEAYKETKLHKEDEDVIINIQKTGNIMDPEYNLAYYREDIGINAHHWHWHLVYPATWRPEVIGRIKTKRRIVLLHASTDVCKIRL
;
A
#
# COMPACT_ATOMS: atom_id res chain seq x y z
N MET A 1 -26.09 -8.74 6.80
CA MET A 1 -24.74 -8.13 6.74
C MET A 1 -23.92 -8.94 5.77
N SER A 2 -23.31 -8.32 4.75
CA SER A 2 -22.45 -9.03 3.78
C SER A 2 -21.32 -9.78 4.50
N SER A 3 -21.05 -11.02 4.08
CA SER A 3 -20.04 -11.88 4.69
C SER A 3 -18.63 -11.31 4.47
N ALA A 4 -17.68 -11.61 5.37
CA ALA A 4 -16.30 -11.12 5.21
C ALA A 4 -15.68 -11.58 3.87
N SER A 5 -16.06 -12.76 3.38
CA SER A 5 -15.64 -13.30 2.08
C SER A 5 -16.18 -12.49 0.90
N GLU A 6 -17.43 -12.04 0.94
CA GLU A 6 -17.98 -11.14 -0.09
C GLU A 6 -17.25 -9.80 -0.11
N LYS A 7 -16.99 -9.21 1.07
CA LYS A 7 -16.23 -7.96 1.17
C LYS A 7 -14.80 -8.12 0.66
N GLN A 8 -14.16 -9.26 0.95
CA GLN A 8 -12.85 -9.60 0.41
C GLN A 8 -12.84 -9.54 -1.11
N LYS A 9 -13.81 -10.17 -1.77
CA LYS A 9 -13.92 -10.17 -3.24
C LYS A 9 -14.10 -8.77 -3.83
N ARG A 10 -14.71 -7.84 -3.10
CA ARG A 10 -14.92 -6.45 -3.53
C ARG A 10 -13.74 -5.54 -3.26
N VAL A 11 -12.94 -5.85 -2.24
CA VAL A 11 -11.74 -5.07 -1.88
C VAL A 11 -10.54 -5.42 -2.74
N LEU A 12 -10.33 -6.70 -3.07
CA LEU A 12 -9.17 -7.13 -3.86
C LEU A 12 -9.00 -6.37 -5.20
N PRO A 13 -10.06 -6.12 -6.00
CA PRO A 13 -9.95 -5.37 -7.25
C PRO A 13 -9.45 -3.93 -7.08
N LEU A 14 -9.56 -3.33 -5.88
CA LEU A 14 -9.02 -1.99 -5.61
C LEU A 14 -7.49 -1.96 -5.71
N PHE A 15 -6.83 -3.08 -5.40
CA PHE A 15 -5.36 -3.19 -5.34
C PHE A 15 -4.74 -3.79 -6.61
N GLN A 16 -5.54 -4.39 -7.49
CA GLN A 16 -5.06 -4.93 -8.76
C GLN A 16 -4.70 -3.80 -9.72
N TYR A 17 -3.51 -3.83 -10.32
CA TYR A 17 -3.08 -2.84 -11.33
C TYR A 17 -3.11 -1.38 -10.82
N VAL A 18 -2.78 -1.15 -9.55
CA VAL A 18 -2.75 0.21 -8.96
C VAL A 18 -1.72 1.09 -9.65
N SER A 19 -0.57 0.53 -10.03
CA SER A 19 0.52 1.23 -10.74
C SER A 19 0.17 1.65 -12.18
N PHE A 20 -0.89 1.10 -12.79
CA PHE A 20 -1.23 1.37 -14.17
C PHE A 20 -2.03 2.68 -14.33
N SER A 21 -1.75 3.40 -15.41
CA SER A 21 -2.47 4.63 -15.76
C SER A 21 -3.93 4.32 -16.11
N THR A 22 -4.90 4.79 -15.32
CA THR A 22 -6.36 4.70 -15.53
C THR A 22 -6.88 5.51 -16.72
N LYS A 23 -6.03 5.90 -17.68
CA LYS A 23 -6.40 6.71 -18.87
C LYS A 23 -7.61 6.14 -19.62
N ASP A 24 -7.79 4.83 -19.57
CA ASP A 24 -8.82 4.14 -20.35
C ASP A 24 -10.11 3.83 -19.57
N LYS A 25 -10.24 4.17 -18.27
CA LYS A 25 -11.37 3.67 -17.48
C LYS A 25 -12.65 4.52 -17.52
N PHE A 26 -12.62 5.86 -17.47
CA PHE A 26 -13.87 6.63 -17.57
C PHE A 26 -13.68 8.07 -18.10
N GLY A 27 -14.35 8.36 -19.22
CA GLY A 27 -14.64 9.71 -19.72
C GLY A 27 -15.83 10.38 -19.02
N MET A 28 -16.17 9.98 -17.78
CA MET A 28 -17.25 10.61 -17.03
C MET A 28 -16.70 11.66 -16.09
N ARG A 29 -17.18 12.89 -16.25
CA ARG A 29 -17.08 13.96 -15.26
C ARG A 29 -17.91 13.55 -14.03
N VAL A 30 -17.43 12.56 -13.28
CA VAL A 30 -18.03 12.17 -12.01
C VAL A 30 -17.92 13.38 -11.10
N GLN A 31 -19.06 13.88 -10.63
CA GLN A 31 -19.10 14.92 -9.61
C GLN A 31 -18.37 14.37 -8.39
N ARG A 32 -17.16 14.86 -8.16
CA ARG A 32 -16.32 14.41 -7.04
C ARG A 32 -17.08 14.66 -5.75
N ASP A 33 -17.12 13.66 -4.90
CA ASP A 33 -17.66 13.84 -3.56
C ASP A 33 -16.96 15.04 -2.89
N PRO A 34 -17.71 16.01 -2.31
CA PRO A 34 -17.12 17.18 -1.67
C PRO A 34 -16.08 16.84 -0.60
N ARG A 35 -16.17 15.67 0.03
CA ARG A 35 -15.21 15.19 1.05
C ARG A 35 -13.85 14.87 0.47
N LEU A 36 -13.76 14.59 -0.83
CA LEU A 36 -12.51 14.32 -1.55
C LEU A 36 -11.89 15.60 -2.14
N SER A 37 -12.44 16.77 -1.85
CA SER A 37 -11.88 18.05 -2.28
C SER A 37 -10.48 18.27 -1.70
N GLY A 38 -9.54 18.77 -2.52
CA GLY A 38 -8.15 19.00 -2.12
C GLY A 38 -7.22 17.79 -2.22
N LEU A 39 -7.72 16.63 -2.67
CA LEU A 39 -6.89 15.46 -2.99
C LEU A 39 -6.43 15.48 -4.46
N GLY A 40 -5.34 14.75 -4.75
CA GLY A 40 -4.71 14.67 -6.07
C GLY A 40 -3.59 15.68 -6.29
N VAL A 41 -3.00 16.23 -5.21
CA VAL A 41 -1.98 17.29 -5.29
C VAL A 41 -0.62 16.70 -5.69
N LEU A 42 -0.25 15.56 -5.11
CA LEU A 42 1.00 14.85 -5.44
C LEU A 42 1.08 14.45 -6.94
N GLY A 43 -0.08 14.19 -7.56
CA GLY A 43 -0.15 13.69 -8.93
C GLY A 43 0.24 12.21 -9.05
N ARG A 44 -0.20 11.59 -10.14
CA ARG A 44 0.05 10.18 -10.45
C ARG A 44 1.43 9.97 -11.06
N GLY A 45 2.05 8.83 -10.81
CA GLY A 45 3.40 8.49 -11.29
C GLY A 45 4.56 9.09 -10.49
N VAL A 46 4.28 9.91 -9.47
CA VAL A 46 5.29 10.42 -8.53
C VAL A 46 5.50 9.43 -7.38
N LEU A 47 6.71 9.38 -6.81
CA LEU A 47 7.00 8.54 -5.66
C LEU A 47 6.32 9.08 -4.39
N PHE A 48 5.36 8.32 -3.86
CA PHE A 48 4.82 8.57 -2.53
C PHE A 48 5.81 8.15 -1.43
N SER A 49 5.81 8.91 -0.33
CA SER A 49 6.66 8.66 0.85
C SER A 49 5.90 9.02 2.12
N CYS A 50 5.84 8.09 3.07
CA CYS A 50 5.21 8.31 4.38
C CYS A 50 6.01 9.27 5.28
N PHE A 51 7.23 9.64 4.90
CA PHE A 51 8.10 10.53 5.67
C PHE A 51 8.12 11.96 5.13
N HIS A 52 7.55 12.19 3.95
CA HIS A 52 7.43 13.53 3.40
C HIS A 52 6.14 14.19 3.92
N GLU A 53 6.26 15.38 4.49
CA GLU A 53 5.16 16.02 5.23
C GLU A 53 3.94 16.25 4.34
N ASP A 54 4.12 16.75 3.12
CA ASP A 54 3.01 17.06 2.22
C ASP A 54 2.30 15.81 1.70
N HIS A 55 3.06 14.75 1.39
CA HIS A 55 2.50 13.46 1.01
C HIS A 55 1.68 12.87 2.15
N LEU A 56 2.20 12.98 3.38
CA LEU A 56 1.55 12.43 4.57
C LEU A 56 0.30 13.22 4.94
N LYS A 57 0.28 14.56 4.75
CA LYS A 57 -0.92 15.39 4.91
C LYS A 57 -2.03 14.94 3.96
N GLU A 58 -1.72 14.78 2.68
CA GLU A 58 -2.70 14.32 1.68
C GLU A 58 -3.19 12.89 1.99
N ALA A 59 -2.28 11.99 2.37
CA ALA A 59 -2.63 10.63 2.81
C ALA A 59 -3.55 10.63 4.03
N THR A 60 -3.30 11.54 4.97
CA THR A 60 -4.09 11.72 6.19
C THR A 60 -5.51 12.13 5.89
N GLN A 61 -5.66 13.13 5.03
CA GLN A 61 -6.97 13.59 4.61
C GLN A 61 -7.75 12.44 3.95
N LEU A 62 -7.12 11.68 3.06
CA LEU A 62 -7.80 10.58 2.38
C LEU A 62 -8.20 9.46 3.34
N TYR A 63 -7.30 8.95 4.19
CA TYR A 63 -7.67 7.84 5.08
C TYR A 63 -8.71 8.26 6.12
N GLU A 64 -8.75 9.52 6.56
CA GLU A 64 -9.77 9.99 7.51
C GLU A 64 -11.16 10.00 6.86
N VAL A 65 -11.26 10.49 5.63
CA VAL A 65 -12.51 10.45 4.85
C VAL A 65 -12.97 9.00 4.68
N LEU A 66 -12.05 8.10 4.33
CA LEU A 66 -12.37 6.68 4.14
C LEU A 66 -12.76 5.97 5.44
N ILE A 67 -12.13 6.28 6.57
CA ILE A 67 -12.46 5.69 7.88
C ILE A 67 -13.81 6.20 8.39
N THR A 68 -14.12 7.47 8.17
CA THR A 68 -15.34 8.12 8.65
C THR A 68 -16.57 7.84 7.78
N ALA A 69 -16.40 7.26 6.59
CA ALA A 69 -17.51 6.86 5.73
C ALA A 69 -18.48 5.91 6.48
N PRO A 70 -19.80 6.21 6.51
CA PRO A 70 -20.74 5.56 7.43
C PRO A 70 -21.05 4.11 7.03
N THR A 71 -21.01 3.77 5.74
CA THR A 71 -21.29 2.44 5.23
C THR A 71 -20.13 1.87 4.41
N PHE A 72 -20.13 0.54 4.24
CA PHE A 72 -19.13 -0.14 3.41
C PHE A 72 -19.29 0.22 1.92
N GLU A 73 -20.52 0.41 1.45
CA GLU A 73 -20.80 0.82 0.07
C GLU A 73 -20.21 2.19 -0.22
N GLU A 74 -20.47 3.16 0.66
CA GLU A 74 -19.95 4.51 0.51
C GLU A 74 -18.43 4.57 0.62
N PHE A 75 -17.82 3.73 1.47
CA PHE A 75 -16.37 3.55 1.50
C PHE A 75 -15.83 3.06 0.15
N LEU A 76 -16.47 2.05 -0.47
CA LEU A 76 -16.06 1.55 -1.78
C LEU A 76 -16.24 2.59 -2.88
N ASP A 77 -17.35 3.32 -2.88
CA ASP A 77 -17.61 4.39 -3.86
C ASP A 77 -16.55 5.48 -3.78
N LEU A 78 -16.16 5.89 -2.57
CA LEU A 78 -15.08 6.85 -2.37
C LEU A 78 -13.73 6.30 -2.84
N CYS A 79 -13.44 5.02 -2.59
CA CYS A 79 -12.24 4.36 -3.10
C CYS A 79 -12.21 4.33 -4.63
N HIS A 80 -13.32 4.01 -5.28
CA HIS A 80 -13.42 4.02 -6.73
C HIS A 80 -13.20 5.42 -7.31
N GLN A 81 -13.78 6.46 -6.70
CA GLN A 81 -13.59 7.84 -7.14
C GLN A 81 -12.14 8.32 -6.99
N CYS A 82 -11.51 8.11 -5.84
CA CYS A 82 -10.17 8.65 -5.58
C CYS A 82 -9.07 7.91 -6.33
N ARG A 83 -9.27 6.63 -6.65
CA ARG A 83 -8.32 5.79 -7.39
C ARG A 83 -7.88 6.39 -8.73
N ASP A 84 -8.74 7.15 -9.39
CA ASP A 84 -8.46 7.62 -10.75
C ASP A 84 -7.47 8.80 -10.80
N TYR A 85 -7.41 9.62 -9.76
CA TYR A 85 -6.64 10.87 -9.76
C TYR A 85 -5.65 11.00 -8.60
N VAL A 86 -5.81 10.22 -7.54
CA VAL A 86 -4.85 10.20 -6.43
C VAL A 86 -3.63 9.36 -6.83
N ASN A 87 -2.47 9.75 -6.31
CA ASN A 87 -1.23 9.00 -6.46
C ASN A 87 -1.40 7.52 -6.04
N GLU A 88 -0.78 6.61 -6.80
CA GLU A 88 -0.92 5.17 -6.66
C GLU A 88 -0.49 4.67 -5.28
N GLY A 89 0.69 5.12 -4.81
CA GLY A 89 1.24 4.75 -3.52
C GLY A 89 0.44 5.34 -2.36
N LEU A 90 0.01 6.59 -2.52
CA LEU A 90 -0.83 7.27 -1.53
C LEU A 90 -2.19 6.58 -1.38
N PHE A 91 -2.81 6.22 -2.51
CA PHE A 91 -4.07 5.50 -2.55
C PHE A 91 -3.95 4.14 -1.85
N ALA A 92 -2.96 3.33 -2.23
CA ALA A 92 -2.75 2.02 -1.63
C ALA A 92 -2.49 2.12 -0.12
N TYR A 93 -1.71 3.10 0.33
CA TYR A 93 -1.47 3.37 1.74
C TYR A 93 -2.78 3.73 2.48
N ALA A 94 -3.49 4.76 2.00
CA ALA A 94 -4.68 5.28 2.68
C ALA A 94 -5.84 4.28 2.73
N VAL A 95 -6.07 3.53 1.64
CA VAL A 95 -7.09 2.47 1.60
C VAL A 95 -6.71 1.31 2.53
N SER A 96 -5.44 0.93 2.57
CA SER A 96 -4.97 -0.11 3.49
C SER A 96 -5.14 0.28 4.95
N VAL A 97 -4.81 1.52 5.31
CA VAL A 97 -5.08 2.08 6.64
C VAL A 97 -6.58 2.02 6.92
N ALA A 98 -7.43 2.49 6.01
CA ALA A 98 -8.87 2.48 6.21
C ALA A 98 -9.43 1.08 6.48
N ILE A 99 -9.07 0.08 5.67
CA ILE A 99 -9.51 -1.32 5.83
C ILE A 99 -9.12 -1.87 7.20
N LEU A 100 -7.88 -1.62 7.67
CA LEU A 100 -7.41 -2.16 8.96
C LEU A 100 -8.13 -1.56 10.17
N HIS A 101 -8.66 -0.33 10.08
CA HIS A 101 -9.24 0.35 11.24
C HIS A 101 -10.77 0.43 11.23
N ARG A 102 -11.40 0.29 10.06
CA ARG A 102 -12.87 0.26 9.89
C ARG A 102 -13.50 -0.97 10.57
N LYS A 103 -14.67 -0.80 11.21
CA LYS A 103 -15.33 -1.89 11.97
C LYS A 103 -15.97 -2.93 11.05
N ASP A 104 -16.53 -2.46 9.96
CA ASP A 104 -17.20 -3.23 8.91
C ASP A 104 -16.23 -4.02 8.02
N CYS A 105 -14.95 -3.63 7.98
CA CYS A 105 -13.89 -4.36 7.27
C CYS A 105 -13.19 -5.44 8.12
N ARG A 106 -13.67 -5.72 9.35
CA ARG A 106 -13.10 -6.79 10.17
C ARG A 106 -13.21 -8.14 9.47
N GLY A 107 -12.10 -8.86 9.41
CA GLY A 107 -11.99 -10.15 8.71
C GLY A 107 -11.70 -10.02 7.21
N VAL A 108 -11.53 -8.80 6.68
CA VAL A 108 -10.98 -8.57 5.35
C VAL A 108 -9.46 -8.50 5.45
N ASN A 109 -8.78 -9.29 4.64
CA ASN A 109 -7.33 -9.32 4.52
C ASN A 109 -6.86 -8.37 3.42
N LEU A 110 -5.77 -7.66 3.67
CA LEU A 110 -5.08 -6.90 2.64
C LEU A 110 -4.29 -7.85 1.73
N PRO A 111 -4.20 -7.57 0.42
CA PRO A 111 -3.27 -8.27 -0.43
C PRO A 111 -1.82 -7.99 0.01
N PRO A 112 -0.91 -8.94 -0.20
CA PRO A 112 0.50 -8.72 0.11
C PRO A 112 1.08 -7.52 -0.65
N VAL A 113 1.81 -6.65 0.03
CA VAL A 113 2.31 -5.40 -0.57
C VAL A 113 3.28 -5.66 -1.74
N GLN A 114 4.00 -6.78 -1.71
CA GLN A 114 4.89 -7.21 -2.79
C GLN A 114 4.13 -7.61 -4.07
N GLU A 115 2.86 -8.00 -3.96
CA GLU A 115 2.00 -8.25 -5.13
C GLU A 115 1.41 -6.94 -5.68
N ILE A 116 1.22 -5.93 -4.82
CA ILE A 116 0.72 -4.61 -5.22
C ILE A 116 1.82 -3.80 -5.91
N PHE A 117 3.04 -3.82 -5.35
CA PHE A 117 4.20 -3.04 -5.80
C PHE A 117 5.43 -3.94 -5.99
N PRO A 118 5.43 -4.86 -6.98
CA PRO A 118 6.55 -5.78 -7.19
C PRO A 118 7.87 -5.04 -7.50
N ASP A 119 7.78 -3.86 -8.11
CA ASP A 119 8.89 -2.95 -8.43
C ASP A 119 9.66 -2.47 -7.19
N LYS A 120 9.08 -2.55 -6.00
CA LYS A 120 9.73 -2.16 -4.73
C LYS A 120 10.46 -3.31 -4.04
N PHE A 121 10.19 -4.55 -4.43
CA PHE A 121 10.72 -5.76 -3.77
C PHE A 121 11.62 -6.58 -4.68
N VAL A 122 11.46 -6.45 -6.00
CA VAL A 122 12.20 -7.23 -6.99
C VAL A 122 13.14 -6.30 -7.76
N PRO A 123 14.42 -6.69 -7.95
CA PRO A 123 15.36 -5.95 -8.79
C PRO A 123 14.84 -5.70 -10.21
N VAL A 124 15.21 -4.55 -10.78
CA VAL A 124 14.75 -4.13 -12.11
C VAL A 124 15.21 -5.10 -13.19
N GLU A 125 16.39 -5.70 -13.04
CA GLU A 125 16.96 -6.70 -13.94
C GLU A 125 16.07 -7.94 -14.03
N THR A 126 15.63 -8.46 -12.87
CA THR A 126 14.73 -9.61 -12.79
C THR A 126 13.35 -9.28 -13.36
N LEU A 127 12.83 -8.08 -13.12
CA LEU A 127 11.55 -7.64 -13.71
C LEU A 127 11.63 -7.51 -15.23
N TYR A 128 12.77 -7.04 -15.75
CA TYR A 128 13.00 -6.93 -17.18
C TYR A 128 13.15 -8.30 -17.85
N GLU A 129 13.78 -9.25 -17.17
CA GLU A 129 13.84 -10.67 -17.59
C GLU A 129 12.42 -11.26 -17.63
N ALA A 130 11.61 -11.05 -16.59
CA ALA A 130 10.21 -11.46 -16.55
C ALA A 130 9.39 -10.90 -17.72
N TYR A 131 9.57 -9.61 -18.02
CA TYR A 131 8.91 -8.99 -19.15
C TYR A 131 9.32 -9.57 -20.51
N LYS A 132 10.56 -10.03 -20.66
CA LYS A 132 11.02 -10.68 -21.89
C LYS A 132 10.43 -12.08 -22.04
N GLU A 133 10.52 -12.89 -20.99
CA GLU A 133 10.04 -14.27 -21.00
C GLU A 133 8.51 -14.33 -21.24
N THR A 134 7.74 -13.45 -20.59
CA THR A 134 6.28 -13.37 -20.81
C THR A 134 5.87 -13.05 -22.25
N LYS A 135 6.74 -12.44 -23.07
CA LYS A 135 6.48 -12.23 -24.51
C LYS A 135 6.77 -13.44 -25.38
N LEU A 136 7.60 -14.35 -24.89
CA LEU A 136 8.01 -15.56 -25.61
C LEU A 136 7.06 -16.73 -25.31
N HIS A 137 6.45 -16.73 -24.13
CA HIS A 137 5.49 -17.73 -23.69
C HIS A 137 4.03 -17.38 -24.06
N LYS A 138 3.14 -18.38 -24.00
CA LYS A 138 1.70 -18.17 -24.14
C LYS A 138 1.14 -17.50 -22.89
N GLU A 139 0.04 -16.74 -23.05
CA GLU A 139 -0.57 -15.97 -21.96
C GLU A 139 -1.02 -16.82 -20.74
N ASP A 140 -1.25 -18.13 -20.92
CA ASP A 140 -1.72 -19.04 -19.87
C ASP A 140 -0.60 -19.85 -19.18
N GLU A 141 0.68 -19.61 -19.51
CA GLU A 141 1.81 -20.33 -18.92
C GLU A 141 2.47 -19.52 -17.80
N ASP A 142 2.63 -20.15 -16.62
CA ASP A 142 3.36 -19.55 -15.50
C ASP A 142 4.86 -19.47 -15.81
N VAL A 143 5.42 -18.25 -15.76
CA VAL A 143 6.85 -18.00 -15.95
C VAL A 143 7.53 -17.88 -14.57
N ILE A 144 8.47 -18.78 -14.29
CA ILE A 144 9.23 -18.79 -13.03
C ILE A 144 10.63 -18.25 -13.27
N ILE A 145 11.00 -17.20 -12.55
CA ILE A 145 12.31 -16.56 -12.66
C ILE A 145 12.94 -16.46 -11.29
N ASN A 146 14.22 -16.81 -11.24
CA ASN A 146 15.00 -16.69 -10.03
C ASN A 146 15.44 -15.24 -9.83
N ILE A 147 15.18 -14.70 -8.65
CA ILE A 147 15.60 -13.34 -8.29
C ILE A 147 17.13 -13.26 -8.32
N GLN A 148 17.64 -12.28 -9.05
CA GLN A 148 19.08 -12.02 -9.12
C GLN A 148 19.54 -11.27 -7.87
N LYS A 149 20.72 -11.61 -7.35
CA LYS A 149 21.28 -10.90 -6.20
C LYS A 149 21.81 -9.53 -6.64
N THR A 150 21.50 -8.50 -5.87
CA THR A 150 21.96 -7.13 -6.11
C THR A 150 23.06 -6.73 -5.14
N GLY A 151 24.10 -6.07 -5.63
CA GLY A 151 25.14 -5.46 -4.79
C GLY A 151 26.57 -5.82 -5.17
N ASN A 152 27.52 -5.10 -4.58
CA ASN A 152 28.94 -5.33 -4.78
C ASN A 152 29.45 -6.32 -3.72
N ILE A 153 29.93 -7.48 -4.13
CA ILE A 153 30.46 -8.53 -3.24
C ILE A 153 31.68 -8.04 -2.43
N MET A 154 32.38 -7.01 -2.94
CA MET A 154 33.51 -6.40 -2.23
C MET A 154 33.07 -5.48 -1.08
N ASP A 155 31.81 -5.05 -1.04
CA ASP A 155 31.27 -4.28 0.07
C ASP A 155 30.88 -5.26 1.21
N PRO A 156 31.48 -5.15 2.41
CA PRO A 156 31.12 -6.00 3.54
C PRO A 156 29.62 -5.98 3.88
N GLU A 157 28.91 -4.88 3.57
CA GLU A 157 27.47 -4.74 3.80
C GLU A 157 26.64 -5.71 2.94
N TYR A 158 27.18 -6.18 1.80
CA TYR A 158 26.51 -7.16 0.94
C TYR A 158 26.24 -8.48 1.66
N ASN A 159 27.04 -8.82 2.68
CA ASN A 159 26.77 -10.01 3.50
C ASN A 159 25.43 -9.93 4.23
N LEU A 160 24.86 -8.73 4.40
CA LEU A 160 23.57 -8.48 5.06
C LEU A 160 22.42 -8.30 4.07
N ALA A 161 22.67 -8.44 2.76
CA ALA A 161 21.66 -8.28 1.73
C ALA A 161 20.47 -9.23 1.93
N TYR A 162 20.71 -10.47 2.35
CA TYR A 162 19.64 -11.45 2.62
C TYR A 162 18.64 -10.98 3.68
N TYR A 163 19.07 -10.13 4.62
CA TYR A 163 18.21 -9.58 5.67
C TYR A 163 17.56 -8.26 5.21
N ARG A 164 18.35 -7.37 4.59
CA ARG A 164 17.90 -6.04 4.15
C ARG A 164 16.94 -6.08 2.96
N GLU A 165 17.11 -7.05 2.08
CA GLU A 165 16.31 -7.25 0.87
C GLU A 165 15.22 -8.33 1.08
N ASP A 166 15.09 -8.89 2.28
CA ASP A 166 14.04 -9.87 2.58
C ASP A 166 12.64 -9.26 2.39
N ILE A 167 11.80 -9.98 1.65
CA ILE A 167 10.45 -9.54 1.32
C ILE A 167 9.59 -9.47 2.58
N GLY A 168 9.73 -10.44 3.50
CA GLY A 168 8.95 -10.54 4.72
C GLY A 168 9.23 -9.39 5.70
N ILE A 169 10.51 -9.07 5.92
CA ILE A 169 10.95 -7.97 6.78
C ILE A 169 10.47 -6.63 6.23
N ASN A 170 10.63 -6.40 4.92
CA ASN A 170 10.19 -5.17 4.28
C ASN A 170 8.65 -5.04 4.28
N ALA A 171 7.91 -6.13 4.02
CA ALA A 171 6.45 -6.16 4.10
C ALA A 171 5.95 -5.94 5.55
N HIS A 172 6.65 -6.48 6.54
CA HIS A 172 6.35 -6.25 7.96
C HIS A 172 6.52 -4.77 8.33
N HIS A 173 7.62 -4.15 7.92
CA HIS A 173 7.87 -2.72 8.16
C HIS A 173 6.75 -1.86 7.55
N TRP A 174 6.36 -2.15 6.30
CA TRP A 174 5.20 -1.50 5.67
C TRP A 174 3.91 -1.67 6.49
N HIS A 175 3.59 -2.91 6.87
CA HIS A 175 2.37 -3.21 7.61
C HIS A 175 2.32 -2.48 8.96
N TRP A 176 3.46 -2.38 9.65
CA TRP A 176 3.55 -1.66 10.91
C TRP A 176 3.17 -0.16 10.77
N HIS A 177 3.59 0.50 9.70
CA HIS A 177 3.18 1.89 9.37
C HIS A 177 1.69 2.02 9.03
N LEU A 178 1.02 0.95 8.60
CA LEU A 178 -0.43 0.95 8.38
C LEU A 178 -1.22 0.81 9.70
N VAL A 179 -0.72 -0.01 10.63
CA VAL A 179 -1.35 -0.25 11.93
C VAL A 179 -1.17 0.97 12.85
N TYR A 180 -0.03 1.65 12.76
CA TYR A 180 0.33 2.82 13.54
C TYR A 180 0.77 4.00 12.65
N PRO A 181 -0.16 4.59 11.87
CA PRO A 181 0.18 5.72 11.03
C PRO A 181 0.56 6.93 11.89
N ALA A 182 1.61 7.64 11.49
CA ALA A 182 2.22 8.71 12.28
C ALA A 182 1.26 9.87 12.58
N THR A 183 0.36 10.17 11.63
CA THR A 183 -0.62 11.26 11.68
C THR A 183 -1.98 10.86 12.24
N TRP A 184 -2.08 9.72 12.92
CA TRP A 184 -3.35 9.30 13.48
C TRP A 184 -3.88 10.26 14.52
N ARG A 185 -5.06 10.84 14.25
CA ARG A 185 -5.81 11.73 15.15
C ARG A 185 -6.96 10.98 15.84
N PRO A 186 -6.88 10.70 17.15
CA PRO A 186 -7.94 10.02 17.88
C PRO A 186 -9.26 10.79 17.88
N GLU A 187 -9.21 12.11 17.80
CA GLU A 187 -10.36 13.03 17.79
C GLU A 187 -11.25 12.81 16.56
N VAL A 188 -10.64 12.60 15.38
CA VAL A 188 -11.37 12.37 14.12
C VAL A 188 -11.86 10.93 14.02
N ILE A 189 -11.01 9.97 14.43
CA ILE A 189 -11.28 8.54 14.22
C ILE A 189 -12.07 7.91 15.38
N GLY A 190 -12.21 8.62 16.50
CA GLY A 190 -12.92 8.17 17.69
C GLY A 190 -12.26 6.97 18.39
N ARG A 191 -10.95 6.74 18.16
CA ARG A 191 -10.19 5.66 18.80
C ARG A 191 -8.78 6.10 19.17
N ILE A 192 -8.44 5.87 20.43
CA ILE A 192 -7.09 6.04 20.96
C ILE A 192 -6.32 4.75 20.68
N LYS A 193 -5.12 4.84 20.09
CA LYS A 193 -4.17 3.71 20.19
C LYS A 193 -3.24 3.98 21.35
N THR A 194 -3.32 3.15 22.37
CA THR A 194 -2.49 3.24 23.57
C THR A 194 -1.05 2.80 23.24
N LYS A 195 -0.06 3.30 24.00
CA LYS A 195 1.35 2.87 23.94
C LYS A 195 2.06 3.01 22.58
N ARG A 196 1.57 3.83 21.64
CA ARG A 196 2.20 4.03 20.31
C ARG A 196 3.70 4.30 20.37
N ARG A 197 4.11 5.26 21.20
CA ARG A 197 5.53 5.63 21.35
C ARG A 197 6.36 4.46 21.86
N ILE A 198 5.82 3.66 22.77
CA ILE A 198 6.49 2.48 23.31
C ILE A 198 6.59 1.40 22.23
N VAL A 199 5.52 1.12 21.49
CA VAL A 199 5.51 0.13 20.41
C VAL A 199 6.44 0.54 19.27
N LEU A 200 6.47 1.82 18.91
CA LEU A 200 7.45 2.40 17.98
C LEU A 200 8.89 2.13 18.44
N LEU A 201 9.20 2.50 19.69
CA LEU A 201 10.53 2.31 20.25
C LEU A 201 10.93 0.83 20.27
N HIS A 202 10.02 -0.07 20.67
CA HIS A 202 10.30 -1.51 20.69
C HIS A 202 10.49 -2.05 19.28
N ALA A 203 9.59 -1.76 18.33
CA ALA A 203 9.72 -2.23 16.95
C ALA A 203 11.04 -1.77 16.31
N SER A 204 11.41 -0.49 16.44
CA SER A 204 12.68 0.01 15.92
C SER A 204 13.88 -0.60 16.64
N THR A 205 13.80 -0.76 17.96
CA THR A 205 14.90 -1.33 18.76
C THR A 205 15.08 -2.83 18.45
N ASP A 206 14.01 -3.58 18.31
CA ASP A 206 14.04 -5.02 18.06
C ASP A 206 14.59 -5.31 16.66
N VAL A 207 14.23 -4.50 15.65
CA VAL A 207 14.85 -4.53 14.32
C VAL A 207 16.36 -4.26 14.40
N CYS A 208 16.78 -3.24 15.16
CA CYS A 208 18.21 -2.95 15.34
C CYS A 208 18.96 -3.96 16.23
N LYS A 209 18.25 -4.72 17.08
CA LYS A 209 18.82 -5.71 18.00
C LYS A 209 18.94 -7.10 17.40
N ILE A 210 18.54 -7.31 16.15
CA ILE A 210 18.81 -8.56 15.45
C ILE A 210 20.33 -8.68 15.34
N ARG A 211 20.88 -9.41 16.30
CA ARG A 211 22.30 -9.70 16.43
C ARG A 211 22.58 -10.79 15.40
N LEU A 212 23.23 -10.39 14.32
CA LEU A 212 23.79 -11.28 13.31
C LEU A 212 24.99 -12.05 13.90
#